data_AF-A0A5E4UWZ0-F1
#
_entry.id   AF-A0A5E4UWZ0-F1
#
_cell.length_a   1.000
_cell.length_b   1.000
_cell.length_c   1.000
_cell.angle_alpha   90.00
_cell.angle_beta   90.00
_cell.angle_gamma   90.00
#
_symmetry.space_group_name_H-M   'P 1'
#
loop_
_entity.id
_entity.type
_entity.pdbx_description
1 polymer ?
#
loop_
_entity_poly.entity_id
_entity_poly.type
_entity_poly.pdbx_seq_one_letter_code
_entity_poly.pdbx_strand_id
1 'polypeptide(L)'
;MTDDGFAFLVPTLEAELPDDVGAFFQVRSLAGLAPFWILEYVHGHLTLMLSMPDDAPLPAVRFGEHSVDGELWLCCPARYRSQGVQLIHASNVSPTRAAIVALVERFLNESL
;
A
#
# COMPACT_ATOMS: atom_id res chain seq x y z
N MET A 1 -1.24 -7.71 21.42
CA MET A 1 -0.74 -8.54 20.30
C MET A 1 -1.35 -7.90 19.08
N THR A 2 -0.64 -6.93 18.52
CA THR A 2 -1.08 -6.19 17.34
C THR A 2 -1.07 -7.21 16.21
N ASP A 3 -2.25 -7.68 15.85
CA ASP A 3 -2.44 -8.44 14.63
C ASP A 3 -2.16 -7.42 13.53
N ASP A 4 -0.95 -7.45 12.95
CA ASP A 4 -0.59 -6.55 11.86
C ASP A 4 -1.48 -6.92 10.69
N GLY A 5 -2.63 -6.25 10.59
CA GLY A 5 -3.71 -6.60 9.68
C GLY A 5 -3.27 -6.66 8.21
N PHE A 6 -2.06 -6.20 7.89
CA PHE A 6 -1.48 -6.16 6.55
C PHE A 6 -0.23 -7.04 6.39
N ALA A 7 0.11 -7.89 7.37
CA ALA A 7 1.28 -8.77 7.32
C ALA A 7 1.27 -9.71 6.09
N PHE A 8 0.11 -9.95 5.50
CA PHE A 8 -0.04 -10.77 4.29
C PHE A 8 0.23 -10.01 2.98
N LEU A 9 0.23 -8.67 2.99
CA LEU A 9 0.26 -7.88 1.76
C LEU A 9 1.61 -8.01 1.05
N VAL A 10 2.73 -7.82 1.77
CA VAL A 10 4.08 -7.99 1.21
C VAL A 10 4.30 -9.41 0.68
N PRO A 11 4.05 -10.50 1.43
CA PRO A 11 4.15 -11.86 0.91
C PRO A 11 3.27 -12.13 -0.32
N THR A 12 2.08 -11.52 -0.39
CA THR A 12 1.19 -11.67 -1.54
C THR A 12 1.80 -11.02 -2.78
N LEU A 13 2.36 -9.81 -2.65
CA LEU A 13 3.02 -9.12 -3.76
C LEU A 13 4.27 -9.86 -4.24
N GLU A 14 5.07 -10.39 -3.32
CA GLU A 14 6.24 -11.21 -3.66
C GLU A 14 5.87 -12.46 -4.47
N ALA A 15 4.76 -13.11 -4.11
CA ALA A 15 4.30 -14.33 -4.77
C ALA A 15 3.60 -14.08 -6.11
N GLU A 16 2.87 -12.98 -6.24
CA GLU A 16 1.96 -12.74 -7.38
C GLU A 16 2.53 -11.82 -8.45
N LEU A 17 3.43 -10.90 -8.11
CA LEU A 17 4.01 -9.99 -9.11
C LEU A 17 5.11 -10.71 -9.90
N PRO A 18 5.15 -10.57 -11.23
CA PRO A 18 6.31 -10.98 -12.03
C PRO A 18 7.49 -10.02 -11.76
N ASP A 19 8.72 -10.40 -12.16
CA ASP A 19 9.90 -9.54 -11.99
C ASP A 19 9.74 -8.16 -12.66
N ASP A 20 9.20 -8.14 -13.87
CA ASP A 20 8.78 -6.94 -14.61
C ASP A 20 7.25 -6.86 -14.67
N VAL A 21 6.67 -5.87 -13.99
CA VAL A 21 5.23 -5.84 -13.71
C VAL A 21 4.41 -5.17 -14.81
N GLY A 22 5.00 -4.22 -15.56
CA GLY A 22 4.25 -3.40 -16.50
C GLY A 22 3.13 -2.62 -15.79
N ALA A 23 2.03 -2.29 -16.48
CA ALA A 23 0.86 -1.70 -15.84
C ALA A 23 -0.04 -2.79 -15.22
N PHE A 24 -0.52 -2.57 -14.00
CA PHE A 24 -1.40 -3.53 -13.33
C PHE A 24 -2.39 -2.87 -12.38
N PHE A 25 -3.46 -3.62 -12.10
CA PHE A 25 -4.48 -3.28 -11.12
C PHE A 25 -4.89 -4.55 -10.37
N GLN A 26 -4.80 -4.51 -9.05
CA GLN A 26 -5.17 -5.61 -8.17
C GLN A 26 -6.11 -5.12 -7.08
N VAL A 27 -7.14 -5.93 -6.82
CA VAL A 27 -8.03 -5.77 -5.68
C VAL A 27 -7.99 -7.07 -4.91
N ARG A 28 -7.81 -6.97 -3.59
CA ARG A 28 -7.86 -8.11 -2.70
C ARG A 28 -8.71 -7.78 -1.48
N SER A 29 -9.46 -8.78 -1.04
CA SER A 29 -10.24 -8.76 0.18
C SER A 29 -10.17 -10.18 0.75
N LEU A 30 -9.85 -10.28 2.03
CA LEU A 30 -9.88 -11.57 2.72
C LEU A 30 -11.32 -11.90 3.11
N ALA A 31 -11.72 -13.15 2.89
CA ALA A 31 -13.06 -13.60 3.21
C ALA A 31 -13.35 -13.41 4.71
N GLY A 32 -14.33 -12.57 5.03
CA GLY A 32 -14.79 -12.34 6.40
C GLY A 32 -14.03 -11.27 7.20
N LEU A 33 -13.03 -10.60 6.62
CA LEU A 33 -12.21 -9.62 7.35
C LEU A 33 -11.96 -8.33 6.56
N ALA A 34 -12.05 -7.21 7.28
CA ALA A 34 -11.15 -6.10 7.04
C ALA A 34 -9.72 -6.60 7.39
N PRO A 35 -8.72 -6.41 6.52
CA PRO A 35 -8.70 -5.34 5.51
C PRO A 35 -8.96 -5.76 4.06
N PHE A 36 -9.43 -4.79 3.28
CA PHE A 36 -9.37 -4.84 1.80
C PHE A 36 -8.26 -3.91 1.32
N TRP A 37 -7.65 -4.23 0.18
CA TRP A 37 -6.68 -3.36 -0.46
C TRP A 37 -6.82 -3.31 -1.97
N ILE A 38 -6.40 -2.18 -2.54
CA ILE A 38 -6.31 -1.92 -3.97
C ILE A 38 -4.87 -1.48 -4.24
N LEU A 39 -4.21 -2.10 -5.22
CA LEU A 39 -2.90 -1.68 -5.71
C LEU A 39 -2.98 -1.47 -7.22
N GLU A 40 -2.61 -0.27 -7.65
CA GLU A 40 -2.52 0.10 -9.04
C GLU A 40 -1.09 0.56 -9.33
N TYR A 41 -0.55 0.13 -10.46
CA TYR A 41 0.66 0.74 -11.02
C TYR A 41 0.44 1.06 -12.49
N VAL A 42 0.71 2.31 -12.88
CA VAL A 42 0.61 2.77 -14.26
C VAL A 42 1.66 3.85 -14.50
N HIS A 43 2.50 3.67 -15.53
CA HIS A 43 3.49 4.67 -15.99
C HIS A 43 4.39 5.24 -14.87
N GLY A 44 4.88 4.39 -13.95
CA GLY A 44 5.73 4.84 -12.85
C GLY A 44 4.97 5.43 -11.66
N HIS A 45 3.64 5.46 -11.71
CA HIS A 45 2.80 5.82 -10.58
C HIS A 45 2.30 4.56 -9.89
N LEU A 46 2.45 4.50 -8.56
CA LEU A 46 1.87 3.46 -7.72
C LEU A 46 0.81 4.07 -6.83
N THR A 47 -0.39 3.49 -6.80
CA THR A 47 -1.46 3.88 -5.88
C THR A 47 -1.84 2.67 -5.03
N LEU A 48 -1.72 2.78 -3.71
CA LEU A 48 -2.16 1.77 -2.75
C LEU A 48 -3.28 2.35 -1.89
N MET A 49 -4.44 1.69 -1.90
CA MET A 49 -5.52 1.99 -0.97
C MET A 49 -5.69 0.83 0.00
N LEU A 50 -5.66 1.12 1.30
CA LEU A 50 -5.87 0.15 2.37
C LEU A 50 -7.14 0.52 3.13
N SER A 51 -7.95 -0.46 3.50
CA SER A 51 -9.07 -0.25 4.41
C SER A 51 -8.89 -1.05 5.67
N MET A 52 -8.90 -0.39 6.81
CA MET A 52 -8.57 -0.94 8.11
C MET A 52 -9.81 -0.87 9.02
N PRO A 53 -9.89 -1.74 10.04
CA PRO A 53 -10.81 -1.54 11.16
C PRO A 53 -10.68 -0.12 11.76
N ASP A 54 -11.79 0.44 12.25
CA ASP A 54 -11.86 1.81 12.78
C ASP A 54 -10.94 2.06 14.00
N ASP A 55 -10.53 1.00 14.69
CA ASP A 55 -9.67 1.04 15.88
C ASP A 55 -8.18 0.79 15.57
N ALA A 56 -7.82 0.51 14.32
CA ALA A 56 -6.44 0.35 13.92
C ALA A 56 -5.73 1.72 13.91
N PRO A 57 -4.49 1.83 14.44
CA PRO A 57 -3.73 3.06 14.38
C PRO A 57 -3.48 3.43 12.91
N LEU A 58 -3.92 4.62 12.51
CA LEU A 58 -3.70 5.15 11.17
C LEU A 58 -2.49 6.09 11.24
N PRO A 59 -1.41 5.89 10.45
CA PRO A 59 -0.34 6.87 10.33
C PRO A 59 -0.87 8.27 10.02
N ALA A 60 -0.18 9.27 10.56
CA ALA A 60 -0.39 10.67 10.20
C ALA A 60 -0.04 10.91 8.72
N VAL A 61 -0.67 11.93 8.12
CA VAL A 61 -0.35 12.37 6.74
C VAL A 61 1.12 12.69 6.61
N ARG A 62 1.76 12.19 5.55
CA ARG A 62 3.15 12.53 5.20
C ARG A 62 3.21 13.04 3.77
N PHE A 63 3.78 14.22 3.58
CA PHE A 63 3.94 14.80 2.26
C PHE A 63 5.42 14.73 1.85
N GLY A 64 5.69 14.19 0.67
CA GLY A 64 6.90 14.48 -0.10
C GLY A 64 8.21 13.99 0.50
N GLU A 65 8.29 12.71 0.89
CA GLU A 65 9.61 12.11 1.15
C GLU A 65 10.24 11.68 -0.19
N HIS A 66 11.33 12.35 -0.57
CA HIS A 66 12.19 11.91 -1.68
C HIS A 66 13.06 10.74 -1.20
N SER A 67 12.97 9.60 -1.87
CA SER A 67 13.87 8.47 -1.62
C SER A 67 14.54 8.01 -2.91
N VAL A 68 15.54 7.13 -2.77
CA VAL A 68 16.31 6.58 -3.90
C VAL A 68 15.40 5.83 -4.90
N ASP A 69 14.22 5.41 -4.45
CA ASP A 69 13.27 4.58 -5.21
C ASP A 69 12.00 5.33 -5.68
N GLY A 70 11.95 6.67 -5.51
CA GLY A 70 10.85 7.52 -6.03
C GLY A 70 10.39 8.65 -5.11
N GLU A 71 9.44 9.47 -5.61
CA GLU A 71 8.74 10.50 -4.83
C GLU A 71 7.45 9.90 -4.23
N LEU A 72 7.34 9.92 -2.90
CA LEU A 72 6.19 9.38 -2.15
C LEU A 72 5.26 10.50 -1.64
N TRP A 73 3.96 10.30 -1.84
CA TRP A 73 2.87 11.13 -1.33
C TRP A 73 1.92 10.25 -0.49
N LEU A 74 1.78 10.54 0.80
CA LEU A 74 0.81 9.87 1.65
C LEU A 74 -0.40 10.78 1.86
N CYS A 75 -1.59 10.32 1.48
CA CYS A 75 -2.82 11.04 1.71
C CYS A 75 -3.60 10.42 2.89
N CYS A 76 -3.92 11.32 3.82
CA CYS A 76 -4.64 11.18 5.09
C CYS A 76 -5.73 10.11 5.15
N PRO A 77 -6.01 9.54 6.34
CA PRO A 77 -7.13 8.65 6.53
C PRO A 77 -8.47 9.29 6.11
N ALA A 78 -9.09 8.73 5.07
CA ALA A 78 -10.49 8.95 4.74
C ALA A 78 -11.33 7.94 5.53
N ARG A 79 -12.61 8.23 5.78
CA ARG A 79 -13.54 7.23 6.31
C ARG A 79 -14.44 6.75 5.19
N TYR A 80 -14.53 5.43 5.02
CA TYR A 80 -15.55 4.79 4.19
C TYR A 80 -16.41 3.91 5.09
N ARG A 81 -17.65 4.36 5.36
CA ARG A 81 -18.53 3.75 6.37
C ARG A 81 -17.85 3.74 7.76
N SER A 82 -17.71 2.58 8.38
CA SER A 82 -17.05 2.34 9.66
C SER A 82 -15.63 1.77 9.49
N GLN A 83 -14.96 2.14 8.40
CA GLN A 83 -13.59 1.74 8.14
C GLN A 83 -12.72 2.96 7.86
N GLY A 84 -11.53 2.97 8.45
CA GLY A 84 -10.47 3.90 8.11
C GLY A 84 -9.83 3.46 6.78
N VAL A 85 -9.72 4.38 5.83
CA VAL A 85 -9.11 4.14 4.53
C VAL A 85 -7.85 4.97 4.41
N GLN A 86 -6.75 4.35 4.01
CA GLN A 86 -5.49 5.02 3.73
C GLN A 86 -5.20 4.99 2.24
N LEU A 87 -4.75 6.12 1.71
CA LEU A 87 -4.36 6.23 0.31
C LEU A 87 -2.90 6.65 0.23
N ILE A 88 -2.10 5.85 -0.46
CA ILE A 88 -0.72 6.12 -0.79
C ILE A 88 -0.63 6.32 -2.29
N HIS A 89 0.11 7.33 -2.68
CA HIS A 89 0.48 7.55 -4.07
C HIS A 89 1.99 7.74 -4.15
N ALA A 90 2.67 7.01 -5.02
CA ALA A 90 4.07 7.23 -5.32
C ALA A 90 4.23 7.44 -6.82
N SER A 91 5.27 8.17 -7.20
CA SER A 91 5.61 8.47 -8.58
C SER A 91 7.08 8.20 -8.84
N ASN A 92 7.43 8.00 -10.11
CA ASN A 92 8.76 7.58 -10.55
C ASN A 92 9.21 6.22 -9.96
N VAL A 93 8.26 5.35 -9.64
CA VAL A 93 8.54 3.99 -9.15
C VAL A 93 9.01 3.12 -10.31
N SER A 94 10.07 2.34 -10.11
CA SER A 94 10.53 1.37 -11.12
C SER A 94 9.49 0.26 -11.33
N PRO A 95 9.23 -0.22 -12.57
CA PRO A 95 8.23 -1.24 -12.86
C PRO A 95 8.65 -2.66 -12.43
N THR A 96 9.50 -2.80 -11.42
CA THR A 96 10.00 -4.09 -10.94
C THR A 96 9.29 -4.51 -9.66
N ARG A 97 9.08 -5.82 -9.49
CA ARG A 97 8.53 -6.37 -8.22
C ARG A 97 9.32 -5.87 -7.02
N ALA A 98 10.65 -5.89 -7.10
CA ALA A 98 11.51 -5.49 -5.99
C ALA A 98 11.26 -4.02 -5.55
N ALA A 99 11.13 -3.10 -6.51
CA ALA A 99 10.87 -1.69 -6.19
C ALA A 99 9.48 -1.48 -5.59
N ILE A 100 8.46 -2.13 -6.15
CA ILE A 100 7.08 -2.04 -5.65
C ILE A 100 6.98 -2.63 -4.24
N VAL A 101 7.56 -3.82 -4.01
CA VAL A 101 7.55 -4.47 -2.69
C VAL A 101 8.29 -3.63 -1.65
N ALA A 102 9.49 -3.14 -1.96
CA ALA A 102 10.28 -2.33 -1.02
C ALA A 102 9.54 -1.05 -0.59
N LEU A 103 8.88 -0.36 -1.54
CA LEU A 103 8.11 0.84 -1.24
C LEU A 103 6.91 0.54 -0.33
N VAL A 104 6.19 -0.55 -0.61
CA VAL A 104 5.02 -0.98 0.17
C VAL A 104 5.43 -1.45 1.57
N GLU A 105 6.50 -2.23 1.68
CA GLU A 105 7.05 -2.70 2.96
C GLU A 105 7.50 -1.52 3.83
N ARG A 106 8.24 -0.58 3.24
CA ARG A 106 8.65 0.65 3.92
C ARG A 106 7.45 1.42 4.45
N PHE A 107 6.40 1.56 3.63
CA PHE A 107 5.17 2.22 4.06
C PHE A 107 4.54 1.52 5.27
N LEU A 108 4.37 0.20 5.24
CA LEU A 108 3.73 -0.55 6.32
C LEU A 108 4.54 -0.45 7.63
N ASN A 109 5.87 -0.55 7.54
CA ASN A 109 6.77 -0.49 8.70
C ASN A 109 6.88 0.90 9.34
N GLU A 110 6.71 1.98 8.56
CA GLU A 110 6.72 3.34 9.09
C GLU A 110 5.33 3.81 9.58
N SER A 111 4.30 3.02 9.31
CA SER A 111 2.90 3.37 9.57
C SER A 111 2.30 2.71 10.80
N LEU A 112 2.79 1.52 11.15
CA LEU A 112 2.41 0.72 12.33
C LEU A 112 3.30 1.06 13.53
#